data_AF-J1HQI5-F1
#
_entry.id   AF-J1HQI5-F1
#
_cell.length_a   1.000
_cell.length_b   1.000
_cell.length_c   1.000
_cell.angle_alpha   90.00
_cell.angle_beta   90.00
_cell.angle_gamma   90.00
#
_symmetry.space_group_name_H-M   'P 1'
#
loop_
_entity.id
_entity.type
_entity.pdbx_description
1 polymer ?
#
loop_
_entity_poly.entity_id
_entity_poly.type
_entity_poly.pdbx_seq_one_letter_code
_entity_poly.pdbx_strand_id
1 'polypeptide(L)' 'MGDLSQYTLPTTEEVFSDLVVYPAFDKDTKQPNPPPPSRGDSGQSGQSAQSGGSGDESGEDQ' A
#
# COMPACT_ATOMS: atom_id res chain seq x y z
N MET A 1 -13.87 30.17 -8.47
CA MET A 1 -13.41 28.87 -7.92
C MET A 1 -12.59 29.13 -6.67
N GLY A 2 -12.67 28.27 -5.65
CA GLY A 2 -11.85 28.42 -4.44
C GLY A 2 -10.37 28.13 -4.71
N ASP A 3 -9.49 28.85 -4.02
CA ASP A 3 -8.05 28.64 -4.08
C ASP A 3 -7.67 27.33 -3.38
N LEU A 4 -6.88 26.49 -4.05
CA LEU A 4 -6.39 25.20 -3.55
C LEU A 4 -5.39 25.37 -2.39
N SER A 5 -4.74 26.54 -2.29
CA SER A 5 -3.82 26.85 -1.18
C SER A 5 -4.52 26.92 0.18
N GLN A 6 -5.84 27.10 0.18
CA GLN A 6 -6.67 27.21 1.37
C GLN A 6 -6.99 25.85 2.00
N TYR A 7 -6.60 24.75 1.36
CA TYR A 7 -6.75 23.41 1.90
C TYR A 7 -5.43 22.90 2.45
N THR A 8 -5.40 22.65 3.75
CA THR A 8 -4.32 21.89 4.37
C THR A 8 -4.56 20.42 4.12
N LEU A 9 -3.59 19.75 3.50
CA LEU A 9 -3.66 18.30 3.35
C LEU A 9 -3.47 17.64 4.74
N PRO A 10 -4.34 16.69 5.11
CA PRO A 10 -4.15 15.93 6.33
C PRO A 10 -2.84 15.12 6.25
N THR A 11 -2.25 14.87 7.41
CA THR A 11 -1.03 14.08 7.48
C THR A 11 -1.30 12.61 7.15
N THR A 12 -0.27 11.88 6.73
CA THR A 12 -0.36 10.43 6.49
C THR A 12 -0.84 9.69 7.74
N GLU A 13 -0.43 10.12 8.93
CA GLU A 13 -0.86 9.52 10.20
C GLU A 13 -2.35 9.77 10.48
N GLU A 14 -2.89 10.93 10.09
CA GLU A 14 -4.32 11.23 10.20
C GLU A 14 -5.17 10.44 9.21
N VAL A 15 -4.66 10.22 7.98
CA VAL A 15 -5.40 9.48 6.93
C VAL A 15 -5.29 7.98 7.11
N PHE A 16 -4.16 7.48 7.60
CA PHE A 16 -3.87 6.06 7.77
C PHE A 16 -3.61 5.76 9.24
N SER A 17 -4.66 5.84 10.06
CA SER A 17 -4.56 5.56 11.50
C SER A 17 -4.18 4.10 11.79
N ASP A 18 -4.34 3.20 10.82
CA ASP A 18 -3.96 1.80 10.85
C ASP A 18 -2.64 1.52 10.11
N LEU A 19 -1.82 2.54 9.86
CA LEU A 19 -0.52 2.38 9.20
C LEU A 19 0.39 1.49 10.05
N VAL A 20 0.65 0.28 9.56
CA VAL A 20 1.66 -0.61 10.13
C VAL A 20 2.91 -0.57 9.27
N VAL A 21 4.04 -0.15 9.86
CA VAL A 21 5.34 -0.14 9.20
C VAL A 21 6.04 -1.48 9.45
N TYR A 22 6.20 -2.27 8.39
CA TYR A 22 6.95 -3.52 8.41
C TYR A 22 8.38 -3.29 7.93
N PRO A 23 9.41 -3.55 8.76
CA PRO A 23 10.79 -3.48 8.32
C PRO A 23 11.01 -4.45 7.16
N ALA A 24 11.61 -4.00 6.06
CA ALA A 24 11.86 -4.84 4.90
C ALA A 24 12.92 -5.94 5.15
N PHE A 25 13.71 -5.82 6.23
CA PHE A 25 14.81 -6.73 6.51
C PHE A 25 14.78 -7.19 7.96
N ASP A 26 14.91 -8.50 8.16
CA ASP A 26 15.08 -9.10 9.47
C ASP A 26 16.56 -9.14 9.85
N LYS A 27 16.88 -8.43 10.93
CA LYS A 27 18.23 -8.34 11.48
C LYS A 27 18.76 -9.67 12.01
N ASP A 28 17.88 -10.58 12.42
CA ASP A 28 18.24 -11.83 13.11
C ASP A 28 18.49 -12.93 12.08
N THR A 29 17.58 -13.12 11.12
CA THR A 29 17.75 -14.11 10.03
C THR A 29 18.63 -13.63 8.88
N LYS A 30 18.95 -12.33 8.84
CA LYS A 30 19.68 -11.68 7.73
C LYS A 30 18.99 -11.82 6.38
N GLN A 31 17.67 -12.00 6.38
CA GLN A 31 16.85 -12.17 5.19
C GLN A 31 15.82 -11.04 5.08
N PRO A 32 15.33 -10.75 3.87
CA PRO A 32 14.21 -9.83 3.71
C PRO A 32 12.96 -10.40 4.40
N ASN A 33 12.17 -9.53 5.04
CA ASN A 33 10.86 -9.88 5.54
C ASN A 33 9.87 -10.04 4.37
N PRO A 34 8.89 -10.94 4.47
CA PRO A 34 7.84 -11.04 3.49
C PRO A 34 7.08 -9.71 3.37
N PRO A 35 6.59 -9.35 2.18
CA PRO A 35 5.83 -8.13 2.00
C PRO A 35 4.57 -8.14 2.87
N PRO A 36 4.09 -6.97 3.33
CA PRO A 36 2.82 -6.89 4.03
C PRO A 36 1.68 -7.42 3.13
N PRO A 37 0.63 -8.01 3.72
CA PRO A 37 -0.52 -8.48 2.95
C PRO A 37 -1.15 -7.32 2.17
N SER A 38 -1.72 -7.61 0.99
CA SER A 38 -2.41 -6.61 0.20
C SER A 38 -3.51 -5.97 1.03
N ARG A 39 -3.66 -4.66 0.90
CA ARG A 39 -4.77 -3.91 1.52
C ARG A 39 -6.08 -4.43 0.90
N GLY A 40 -6.77 -5.33 1.60
CA GLY A 40 -8.01 -5.99 1.15
C GLY A 40 -8.10 -7.49 1.47
N ASP A 41 -6.96 -8.18 1.66
CA ASP A 41 -6.95 -9.65 1.86
C ASP A 41 -7.21 -10.05 3.33
N SER A 42 -6.85 -9.17 4.27
CA SER A 42 -7.05 -9.38 5.71
C SER A 42 -8.36 -8.76 6.20
N GLY A 43 -9.51 -9.28 5.75
CA GLY A 43 -10.80 -9.10 6.44
C GLY A 43 -11.30 -7.66 6.69
N GLN A 44 -10.69 -6.61 6.15
CA GLN A 44 -11.21 -5.25 6.18
C GLN A 44 -12.30 -5.13 5.10
N SER A 45 -13.51 -5.58 5.45
CA SER A 45 -14.74 -5.51 4.65
C SER A 45 -15.25 -4.08 4.36
N GLY A 46 -14.37 -3.08 4.23
CA GLY A 46 -14.74 -1.66 4.12
C GLY A 46 -13.92 -0.79 3.18
N GLN A 47 -12.93 -1.33 2.47
CA GLN A 47 -12.17 -0.56 1.48
C GLN A 47 -12.26 -1.28 0.14
N SER A 48 -13.13 -0.76 -0.72
CA SER A 48 -13.34 -1.23 -2.09
C SER A 48 -12.01 -1.41 -2.81
N ALA A 49 -11.77 -2.62 -3.32
CA ALA A 49 -10.61 -2.96 -4.11
C ALA A 49 -10.48 -1.99 -5.30
N GLN A 50 -9.50 -1.09 -5.27
CA GLN A 50 -8.92 -0.52 -6.49
C GLN A 50 -7.95 -1.54 -7.08
N SER A 51 -8.48 -2.70 -7.51
CA SER A 51 -7.77 -3.58 -8.43
C SER A 51 -7.76 -2.89 -9.79
N GLY A 52 -6.71 -2.12 -10.04
CA GLY A 52 -6.44 -1.49 -11.33
C GLY A 52 -5.00 -1.76 -11.74
N GLY A 53 -4.81 -2.77 -12.59
CA GLY A 53 -3.60 -2.94 -13.40
C GLY A 53 -2.76 -4.16 -13.07
N SER A 54 -3.20 -5.33 -13.52
CA SER A 54 -2.31 -6.46 -13.81
C SER A 54 -1.38 -6.07 -14.97
N GLY A 55 -0.13 -5.77 -14.68
CA GLY A 55 0.94 -5.59 -15.66
C GLY A 55 1.97 -6.69 -15.49
N ASP A 56 1.56 -7.94 -15.73
CA ASP A 56 2.47 -9.07 -15.91
C ASP A 56 2.62 -9.25 -17.42
N GLU A 57 3.50 -8.46 -18.04
CA GLU A 57 3.95 -8.67 -19.42
C GLU A 57 4.95 -9.83 -19.42
N SER A 58 4.43 -11.05 -19.27
CA SER A 58 5.17 -12.28 -19.52
C SER A 58 5.44 -12.38 -21.02
N GLY A 59 6.67 -12.05 -21.41
CA GLY A 59 7.19 -12.36 -22.73
C GLY A 59 7.43 -13.85 -22.87
N GLU A 60 6.75 -14.48 -23.83
CA GLU A 60 7.14 -15.77 -24.38
C GLU A 60 6.92 -15.75 -25.91
N ASP A 61 8.04 -15.86 -26.61
CA ASP A 61 8.28 -16.40 -27.95
C ASP A 61 7.12 -17.16 -28.62
N GLN A 62 6.72 -16.72 -29.83
CA GLN A 62 6.40 -17.51 -31.04
C GLN A 62 6.35 -16.57 -32.26
#